data_AF-A0A2H0VPJ1-F1
#
_entry.id   AF-A0A2H0VPJ1-F1
#
_cell.length_a   1.000
_cell.length_b   1.000
_cell.length_c   1.000
_cell.angle_alpha   90.00
_cell.angle_beta   90.00
_cell.angle_gamma   90.00
#
_symmetry.space_group_name_H-M   'P 1'
#
loop_
_entity.id
_entity.type
_entity.pdbx_description
1 polymer ?
#
loop_
_entity_poly.entity_id
_entity_poly.type
_entity_poly.pdbx_seq_one_letter_code
_entity_poly.pdbx_strand_id
1 'polypeptide(L)' 'MMKGSELRQKSKDEVKTIIDELDAEIFQLRNELKVTRKLEKPHLLKEKKTNRARALTVLAELNRGEK' A
#
# COMPACT_ATOMS: atom_id res chain seq x y z
N MET A 1 1.31 -1.95 10.53
CA MET A 1 0.89 -0.69 9.87
C MET A 1 2.12 0.12 9.51
N MET A 2 2.27 0.52 8.25
CA MET A 2 3.48 1.21 7.75
C MET A 2 3.49 2.69 8.18
N LYS A 3 4.64 3.21 8.63
CA LYS A 3 4.73 4.61 9.07
C LYS A 3 5.10 5.52 7.90
N GLY A 4 4.46 6.69 7.83
CA GLY A 4 4.76 7.69 6.79
C GLY A 4 6.19 8.25 6.89
N SER A 5 6.79 8.23 8.08
CA SER A 5 8.20 8.62 8.28
C SER A 5 9.17 7.69 7.54
N GLU A 6 8.90 6.39 7.54
CA GLU A 6 9.75 5.37 6.87
C GLU A 6 9.62 5.50 5.34
N LEU A 7 8.41 5.75 4.85
CA LEU A 7 8.15 5.97 3.44
C LEU A 7 8.86 7.21 2.87
N ARG A 8 8.94 8.30 3.65
CA ARG A 8 9.59 9.54 3.22
C ARG A 8 11.12 9.44 3.11
N GLN A 9 11.72 8.46 3.78
CA GLN A 9 13.16 8.20 3.70
C GLN A 9 13.55 7.37 2.47
N LYS A 10 12.57 6.77 1.79
CA LYS A 10 12.77 5.96 0.60
C LYS A 10 12.83 6.82 -0.65
N SER A 11 13.51 6.29 -1.67
CA SER A 11 13.49 6.90 -3.00
C SER A 11 12.11 6.79 -3.65
N LYS A 12 11.85 7.67 -4.61
CA LYS A 12 10.61 7.70 -5.39
C LYS A 12 10.29 6.34 -6.03
N ASP A 13 11.29 5.66 -6.57
CA ASP A 13 11.10 4.38 -7.23
C ASP A 13 10.87 3.24 -6.22
N GLU A 14 11.53 3.26 -5.06
CA GLU A 14 11.17 2.34 -3.98
C GLU A 14 9.72 2.53 -3.49
N VAL A 15 9.25 3.78 -3.39
CA VAL A 15 7.85 4.05 -3.00
C VAL A 15 6.89 3.50 -4.04
N LYS A 16 7.22 3.56 -5.35
CA LYS A 16 6.42 2.93 -6.41
C LYS A 16 6.43 1.40 -6.28
N THR A 17 7.59 0.78 -6.08
CA THR A 17 7.68 -0.68 -5.88
C THR A 17 6.80 -1.13 -4.72
N ILE A 18 6.80 -0.38 -3.61
CA ILE A 18 5.95 -0.67 -2.45
C ILE A 18 4.46 -0.55 -2.80
N ILE A 19 4.08 0.42 -3.63
CA ILE A 19 2.69 0.55 -4.11
C ILE A 19 2.30 -0.68 -4.93
N ASP A 20 3.17 -1.14 -5.83
CA ASP A 20 2.92 -2.31 -6.68
C ASP A 20 2.79 -3.60 -5.85
N GLU A 21 3.65 -3.78 -4.85
CA GLU A 21 3.57 -4.88 -3.89
C GLU A 21 2.24 -4.86 -3.11
N LEU A 22 1.84 -3.69 -2.60
CA LEU A 22 0.59 -3.52 -1.87
C LEU A 22 -0.63 -3.78 -2.77
N ASP A 23 -0.57 -3.41 -4.06
CA ASP A 23 -1.62 -3.68 -5.02
C ASP A 23 -1.77 -5.18 -5.30
N ALA A 24 -0.66 -5.90 -5.44
CA ALA A 24 -0.65 -7.34 -5.59
C ALA A 24 -1.26 -8.03 -4.36
N GLU A 25 -0.86 -7.63 -3.15
CA GLU A 25 -1.40 -8.20 -1.90
C GLU A 25 -2.90 -7.92 -1.74
N ILE A 26 -3.36 -6.70 -2.03
CA ILE A 26 -4.78 -6.35 -1.98
C ILE A 26 -5.56 -7.19 -2.99
N PHE A 27 -5.02 -7.41 -4.19
CA PHE A 27 -5.63 -8.25 -5.20
C PHE A 27 -5.79 -9.69 -4.71
N GLN A 28 -4.74 -10.28 -4.12
CA GLN A 28 -4.79 -11.63 -3.56
C GLN A 28 -5.86 -11.75 -2.47
N LEU A 29 -5.89 -10.82 -1.51
CA LEU A 29 -6.90 -10.80 -0.43
C LEU A 29 -8.33 -10.64 -1.00
N ARG A 30 -8.52 -9.82 -2.03
CA ARG A 30 -9.84 -9.69 -2.69
C ARG A 30 -10.24 -10.95 -3.42
N ASN A 31 -9.29 -11.64 -4.05
CA ASN A 31 -9.54 -12.89 -4.75
C ASN A 31 -9.91 -14.01 -3.76
N GLU A 32 -9.13 -14.15 -2.69
CA GLU A 32 -9.43 -15.08 -1.60
C GLU A 32 -10.84 -14.85 -1.05
N LEU A 33 -11.17 -13.60 -0.70
CA LEU A 33 -12.51 -13.25 -0.22
C LEU A 33 -13.62 -13.61 -1.23
N LYS A 34 -13.37 -13.46 -2.52
CA LYS A 34 -14.35 -13.79 -3.57
C LYS A 34 -14.56 -15.30 -3.69
N VAL A 35 -13.48 -16.08 -3.62
CA VAL A 35 -13.49 -17.54 -3.79
C VAL A 35 -14.02 -18.25 -2.54
N THR A 36 -13.49 -17.90 -1.38
CA THR A 36 -13.78 -18.61 -0.12
C THR A 36 -14.95 -17.99 0.66
N ARG A 37 -15.38 -16.78 0.28
CA ARG A 37 -16.38 -15.95 1.00
C ARG A 37 -15.99 -15.58 2.42
N LYS A 38 -14.74 -15.84 2.81
CA LYS A 38 -14.16 -15.52 4.12
C LYS A 38 -12.74 -15.02 3.94
N LEU A 39 -12.24 -14.30 4.92
CA LEU A 39 -10.81 -13.99 5.03
C LEU A 39 -10.38 -14.47 6.40
N GLU A 40 -9.26 -15.18 6.47
CA GLU A 40 -8.69 -15.57 7.77
C GLU A 40 -8.40 -14.34 8.64
N LYS A 41 -7.93 -13.26 8.01
CA LYS A 41 -7.56 -12.01 8.68
C LYS A 41 -8.19 -10.81 7.98
N PRO A 42 -9.47 -10.50 8.23
CA PRO A 42 -10.19 -9.41 7.55
C PRO A 42 -9.56 -8.03 7.74
N HIS A 43 -8.89 -7.80 8.88
CA HIS A 43 -8.20 -6.55 9.19
C HIS A 43 -7.03 -6.26 8.24
N LEU A 44 -6.41 -7.28 7.66
CA LEU A 44 -5.29 -7.10 6.72
C LEU A 44 -5.73 -6.34 5.47
N LEU A 45 -6.92 -6.60 4.95
CA LEU A 45 -7.40 -5.88 3.76
C LEU A 45 -7.52 -4.36 4.02
N LYS A 46 -8.03 -3.98 5.20
CA LYS A 46 -8.10 -2.57 5.61
C LYS A 46 -6.71 -1.99 5.84
N GLU A 47 -5.82 -2.74 6.48
CA GLU A 47 -4.45 -2.32 6.74
C GLU A 47 -3.68 -2.06 5.44
N LYS A 48 -3.68 -3.01 4.50
CA LYS A 48 -2.98 -2.90 3.22
C LYS A 48 -3.51 -1.73 2.38
N LYS A 49 -4.83 -1.53 2.34
CA LYS A 49 -5.43 -0.33 1.71
C LYS A 49 -4.96 0.97 2.33
N THR A 50 -4.87 1.02 3.67
CA THR A 50 -4.40 2.21 4.39
C THR A 50 -2.92 2.46 4.11
N ASN A 51 -2.10 1.41 4.10
CA ASN A 51 -0.67 1.51 3.77
C ASN A 51 -0.49 2.01 2.32
N ARG A 52 -1.29 1.52 1.38
CA ARG A 52 -1.27 1.99 -0.02
C ARG A 52 -1.60 3.46 -0.14
N ALA A 53 -2.65 3.92 0.54
CA ALA A 53 -3.02 5.34 0.56
C ALA A 53 -1.88 6.21 1.10
N ARG A 54 -1.20 5.77 2.17
CA ARG A 54 -0.04 6.48 2.72
C ARG A 54 1.13 6.54 1.74
N ALA A 55 1.45 5.43 1.07
CA ALA A 55 2.52 5.40 0.07
C ALA A 55 2.22 6.34 -1.11
N LEU A 56 0.98 6.38 -1.58
CA LEU A 56 0.53 7.33 -2.61
C LEU A 56 0.63 8.79 -2.16
N THR A 57 0.26 9.10 -0.91
CA THR A 57 0.43 10.44 -0.36
C THR A 57 1.89 10.85 -0.36
N VAL A 58 2.80 9.98 0.11
CA VAL A 58 4.24 10.27 0.12
C VAL A 58 4.79 10.43 -1.30
N LEU A 59 4.37 9.59 -2.25
CA LEU A 59 4.76 9.74 -3.65
C LEU A 59 4.32 11.10 -4.21
N ALA A 60 3.10 11.56 -3.86
CA ALA A 60 2.62 12.88 -4.26
C ALA A 60 3.39 14.03 -3.59
N GLU A 61 3.78 13.88 -2.32
CA GLU A 61 4.65 14.83 -1.61
C GLU A 61 6.01 14.95 -2.31
N LEU A 62 6.65 13.82 -2.63
CA LEU A 62 7.93 13.77 -3.35
C LEU A 62 7.84 14.45 -4.73
N ASN A 63 6.78 14.15 -5.49
CA ASN A 63 6.53 14.79 -6.80
C ASN A 63 6.30 16.30 -6.71
N ARG A 64 5.77 16.81 -5.59
CA ARG A 64 5.53 18.25 -5.38
C ARG A 64 6.80 18.98 -4.99
N GLY A 65 7.72 18.34 -4.27
CA GLY A 65 9.02 18.92 -3.89
C GLY A 65 10.05 18.97 -5.04
N GLU A 66 9.81 18.25 -6.13
CA GLU A 66 10.63 18.30 -7.36
C GLU A 66 10.27 19.48 -8.30
N LYS A 67 9.26 20.29 -7.95
CA LYS A 67 8.88 21.51 -8.69
C LYS A 67 9.53 22.75 -8.09
#